data_AF-A0A699V5G2-F1
#
_entry.id   AF-A0A699V5G2-F1
#
_cell.length_a   1.000
_cell.length_b   1.000
_cell.length_c   1.000
_cell.angle_alpha   90.00
_cell.angle_beta   90.00
_cell.angle_gamma   90.00
#
_symmetry.space_group_name_H-M   'P 1'
#
loop_
_entity.id
_entity.type
_entity.pdbx_description
1 polymer ?
#
loop_
_entity_poly.entity_id
_entity_poly.type
_entity_poly.pdbx_seq_one_letter_code
_entity_poly.pdbx_strand_id
1 'polypeptide(L)'
;TGNRALLTNFLEKFLGTVLFGNNDFAMLAGYEDVVIGSMMIKRVYNVEGLGHNLFSVRQFCDKSLEVAFRKSACFVRNENGVNLLTSDRSSNLYTIDLNEIASNSSSCLLAKASSSQSWLWHQRLSYLKFATINNLMKKQSCSRSS
;
A
#
# COMPACT_ATOMS: atom_id res chain seq x y z
N THR A 1 7.87 -8.14 12.27
CA THR A 1 8.03 -6.68 12.11
C THR A 1 7.93 -6.35 10.64
N GLY A 2 6.90 -5.58 10.26
CA GLY A 2 6.50 -5.33 8.87
C GLY A 2 7.55 -4.61 8.03
N ASN A 3 7.45 -4.79 6.71
CA ASN A 3 8.36 -4.20 5.73
C ASN A 3 8.36 -2.68 5.83
N ARG A 4 9.50 -2.11 6.29
CA ARG A 4 9.68 -0.66 6.48
C ARG A 4 9.54 0.16 5.19
N ALA A 5 9.59 -0.47 4.01
CA ALA A 5 9.47 0.19 2.72
C ALA A 5 8.04 0.68 2.40
N LEU A 6 7.02 0.21 3.11
CA LEU A 6 5.62 0.60 2.90
C LEU A 6 5.13 1.68 3.88
N LEU A 7 6.02 2.20 4.72
CA LEU A 7 5.67 3.01 5.90
C LEU A 7 5.80 4.51 5.63
N THR A 8 4.76 5.26 6.02
CA THR A 8 4.78 6.72 6.14
C THR A 8 4.25 7.12 7.52
N ASN A 9 4.85 8.13 8.18
CA ASN A 9 4.39 8.70 9.46
C ASN A 9 4.37 7.74 10.67
N PHE A 10 5.37 6.87 10.84
CA PHE A 10 5.49 6.07 12.06
C PHE A 10 5.69 6.96 13.30
N LEU A 11 4.82 6.79 14.29
CA LEU A 11 4.94 7.44 15.59
C LEU A 11 5.09 6.37 16.68
N GLU A 12 6.29 6.30 17.24
CA GLU A 12 6.59 5.46 18.40
C GLU A 12 6.16 6.20 19.68
N LYS A 13 5.12 5.70 20.33
CA LYS A 13 4.58 6.27 21.56
C LYS A 13 3.71 5.24 22.27
N PHE A 14 3.78 5.19 23.59
CA PHE A 14 2.79 4.46 24.38
C PHE A 14 1.39 5.07 24.18
N LEU A 15 0.49 4.28 23.62
CA LEU A 15 -0.89 4.70 23.34
C LEU A 15 -1.93 4.01 24.24
N GLY A 16 -1.52 2.99 24.99
CA GLY A 16 -2.39 2.18 25.84
C GLY A 16 -2.07 0.69 25.72
N THR A 17 -3.01 -0.14 26.17
CA THR A 17 -2.94 -1.60 26.12
C THR A 17 -4.15 -2.17 25.38
N VAL A 18 -3.93 -3.22 24.60
CA VAL A 18 -5.00 -4.04 23.99
C VAL A 18 -5.19 -5.27 24.87
N LEU A 19 -6.45 -5.57 25.20
CA LEU A 19 -6.85 -6.82 25.81
C LEU A 19 -7.27 -7.81 24.71
N PHE A 20 -6.66 -8.98 24.69
CA PHE A 20 -7.03 -10.06 23.79
C PHE A 20 -8.16 -10.90 24.39
N GLY A 21 -8.85 -11.65 23.53
CA GLY A 21 -9.97 -12.51 23.96
C GLY A 21 -9.58 -13.64 24.93
N ASN A 22 -8.28 -13.90 25.12
CA ASN A 22 -7.75 -14.84 26.10
C ASN A 22 -7.32 -14.16 27.42
N ASN A 23 -7.73 -12.90 27.66
CA ASN A 23 -7.35 -12.06 28.80
C ASN A 23 -5.87 -11.65 28.88
N ASP A 24 -5.06 -11.98 27.88
CA ASP A 24 -3.72 -11.41 27.77
C ASP A 24 -3.80 -9.95 27.34
N PHE A 25 -2.78 -9.18 27.68
CA PHE A 25 -2.65 -7.79 27.26
C PHE A 25 -1.32 -7.55 26.57
N ALA A 26 -1.33 -6.65 25.60
CA ALA A 26 -0.11 -6.15 24.95
C ALA A 26 -0.13 -4.64 24.82
N MET A 27 1.07 -4.05 24.84
CA MET A 27 1.25 -2.62 24.75
C MET A 27 1.05 -2.13 23.30
N LEU A 28 0.29 -1.05 23.12
CA LEU A 28 0.27 -0.32 21.87
C LEU A 28 1.53 0.56 21.80
N ALA A 29 2.52 0.07 21.06
CA ALA A 29 3.83 0.70 20.93
C ALA A 29 3.82 1.94 20.01
N GLY A 30 2.79 2.05 19.16
CA GLY A 30 2.66 3.19 18.25
C GLY A 30 1.60 2.95 17.18
N TYR A 31 1.54 3.86 16.22
CA TYR A 31 0.78 3.67 15.00
C TYR A 31 1.53 4.18 13.77
N GLU A 32 1.11 3.71 12.61
CA GLU A 32 1.63 4.11 11.30
C GLU A 32 0.52 4.21 10.26
N ASP A 33 0.79 4.97 9.19
CA ASP A 33 -0.07 4.96 8.03
C ASP A 33 0.50 3.96 7.01
N VAL A 34 -0.33 2.99 6.61
CA VAL A 34 0.04 1.94 5.65
C VAL A 34 -0.61 2.24 4.31
N VAL A 35 0.19 2.26 3.25
CA VAL A 35 -0.29 2.41 1.87
C VAL A 35 -0.36 1.05 1.20
N ILE A 36 -1.53 0.76 0.62
CA ILE A 36 -1.90 -0.51 -0.02
C ILE A 36 -2.43 -0.16 -1.41
N GLY A 37 -1.58 -0.27 -2.43
CA GLY A 37 -1.92 0.23 -3.77
C GLY A 37 -2.23 1.73 -3.73
N SER A 38 -3.44 2.13 -4.13
CA SER A 38 -3.92 3.52 -4.05
C SER A 38 -4.64 3.86 -2.73
N MET A 39 -4.85 2.88 -1.84
CA MET A 39 -5.55 3.08 -0.57
C MET A 39 -4.56 3.37 0.56
N MET A 40 -4.83 4.44 1.32
CA MET A 40 -4.12 4.73 2.56
C MET A 40 -4.98 4.35 3.78
N ILE A 41 -4.45 3.49 4.64
CA ILE A 41 -5.04 3.15 5.94
C ILE A 41 -4.26 3.89 7.01
N LYS A 42 -4.93 4.81 7.70
CA LYS A 42 -4.30 5.65 8.71
C LYS A 42 -4.33 5.01 10.08
N ARG A 43 -3.31 5.25 10.91
CA ARG A 43 -3.26 4.79 12.30
C ARG A 43 -3.45 3.27 12.44
N VAL A 44 -2.71 2.50 11.66
CA VAL A 44 -2.52 1.06 11.86
C VAL A 44 -1.67 0.88 13.11
N TYR A 45 -2.17 0.11 14.08
CA TYR A 45 -1.51 0.02 15.39
C TYR A 45 -0.41 -1.05 15.40
N ASN A 46 0.75 -0.66 15.91
CA ASN A 46 1.84 -1.57 16.25
C ASN A 46 1.68 -2.01 17.70
N VAL A 47 1.62 -3.32 17.90
CA VAL A 47 1.41 -3.93 19.22
C VAL A 47 2.68 -4.66 19.62
N GLU A 48 3.25 -4.30 20.78
CA GLU A 48 4.45 -4.93 21.30
C GLU A 48 4.22 -6.42 21.58
N GLY A 49 5.19 -7.26 21.24
CA GLY A 49 5.07 -8.72 21.35
C GLY A 49 4.21 -9.35 20.25
N LEU A 50 3.47 -8.56 19.47
CA LEU A 50 2.80 -9.03 18.26
C LEU A 50 3.75 -8.90 17.07
N GLY A 51 4.04 -10.00 16.37
CA GLY A 51 4.84 -9.97 15.15
C GLY A 51 4.17 -9.24 13.96
N HIS A 52 2.94 -8.78 14.14
CA HIS A 52 2.01 -8.28 13.13
C HIS A 52 1.33 -6.98 13.58
N ASN A 53 0.92 -6.18 12.61
CA ASN A 53 0.13 -4.97 12.85
C ASN A 53 -1.37 -5.28 12.90
N LEU A 54 -2.14 -4.47 13.63
CA LEU A 54 -3.60 -4.61 13.70
C LEU A 54 -4.32 -3.58 12.82
N PHE A 55 -5.21 -4.09 11.97
CA PHE A 55 -6.15 -3.29 11.18
C PHE A 55 -7.53 -3.28 11.84
N SER A 56 -8.17 -2.10 11.89
CA SER A 56 -9.56 -2.03 12.33
C SER A 56 -10.50 -2.25 11.15
N VAL A 57 -11.47 -3.16 11.31
CA VAL A 57 -12.53 -3.41 10.30
C VAL A 57 -13.25 -2.11 9.95
N ARG A 58 -13.49 -1.24 10.94
CA ARG A 58 -14.14 0.05 10.74
C ARG A 58 -13.41 0.94 9.72
N GLN A 59 -12.07 0.91 9.69
CA GLN A 59 -11.30 1.72 8.75
C GLN A 59 -11.56 1.34 7.29
N PHE A 60 -11.92 0.08 7.04
CA PHE A 60 -12.33 -0.39 5.71
C PHE A 60 -13.78 0.01 5.42
N CYS A 61 -14.69 -0.19 6.39
CA CYS A 61 -16.09 0.20 6.26
C CYS A 61 -16.27 1.70 5.97
N ASP A 62 -15.52 2.57 6.67
CA ASP A 62 -15.56 4.02 6.49
C ASP A 62 -15.10 4.46 5.08
N LYS A 63 -14.47 3.55 4.33
CA LYS A 63 -14.03 3.74 2.93
C LYS A 63 -14.91 3.00 1.92
N SER A 64 -16.12 2.60 2.32
CA SER A 64 -17.05 1.81 1.49
C SER A 64 -16.50 0.46 1.03
N LEU A 65 -15.54 -0.12 1.78
CA LEU A 65 -15.03 -1.44 1.47
C LEU A 65 -15.76 -2.52 2.28
N GLU A 66 -16.09 -3.62 1.62
CA GLU A 66 -16.66 -4.80 2.26
C GLU A 66 -15.54 -5.64 2.88
N VAL A 67 -15.70 -6.05 4.14
CA VAL A 67 -14.82 -7.04 4.79
C VAL A 67 -15.59 -8.35 4.96
N ALA A 68 -15.16 -9.39 4.25
CA ALA A 68 -15.82 -10.68 4.24
C ALA A 68 -14.95 -11.75 4.91
N PHE A 69 -15.43 -12.32 6.01
CA PHE A 69 -14.78 -13.43 6.70
C PHE A 69 -15.34 -14.77 6.24
N ARG A 70 -14.44 -15.69 5.87
CA ARG A 70 -14.75 -17.09 5.54
C ARG A 70 -13.93 -18.02 6.43
N LYS A 71 -14.32 -19.29 6.51
CA LYS A 71 -13.67 -20.31 7.36
C LYS A 71 -12.15 -20.38 7.21
N SER A 72 -11.58 -20.08 6.05
CA SER A 72 -10.14 -20.18 5.79
C SER A 72 -9.49 -18.86 5.34
N ALA A 73 -10.27 -17.80 5.10
CA ALA A 73 -9.75 -16.59 4.50
C ALA A 73 -10.59 -15.35 4.85
N CYS A 74 -9.97 -14.18 4.80
CA CYS A 74 -10.64 -12.89 4.88
C CYS A 74 -10.33 -12.06 3.63
N PHE A 75 -11.33 -11.32 3.15
CA PHE A 75 -11.21 -10.49 1.96
C PHE A 75 -11.65 -9.07 2.28
N VAL A 76 -10.92 -8.10 1.73
CA VAL A 76 -11.37 -6.70 1.66
C VAL A 76 -11.69 -6.39 0.21
N ARG A 77 -12.93 -6.02 -0.09
CA ARG A 77 -13.43 -5.80 -1.45
C ARG A 77 -13.87 -4.37 -1.69
N ASN A 78 -13.71 -3.92 -2.92
CA ASN A 78 -14.34 -2.68 -3.38
C ASN A 78 -15.81 -2.90 -3.76
N GLU A 79 -16.50 -1.81 -4.10
CA GLU A 79 -17.91 -1.79 -4.50
C GLU A 79 -18.20 -2.65 -5.75
N ASN A 80 -17.19 -2.92 -6.59
CA ASN A 80 -17.29 -3.79 -7.76
C ASN A 80 -17.06 -5.28 -7.44
N GLY A 81 -16.87 -5.63 -6.17
CA GLY A 81 -16.60 -7.01 -5.71
C GLY A 81 -15.16 -7.49 -5.95
N VAL A 82 -14.24 -6.62 -6.36
CA VAL A 82 -12.83 -6.97 -6.57
C VAL A 82 -12.11 -7.02 -5.23
N ASN A 83 -11.42 -8.14 -4.96
CA ASN A 83 -10.58 -8.29 -3.76
C ASN A 83 -9.35 -7.38 -3.85
N LEU A 84 -9.24 -6.42 -2.94
CA LEU A 84 -8.07 -5.56 -2.76
C LEU A 84 -7.05 -6.19 -1.82
N LEU A 85 -7.54 -6.87 -0.78
CA LEU A 85 -6.74 -7.61 0.18
C LEU A 85 -7.28 -9.02 0.31
N THR A 86 -6.37 -9.97 0.36
CA THR A 86 -6.67 -11.36 0.70
C THR A 86 -5.81 -11.75 1.90
N SER A 87 -6.40 -12.50 2.80
CA SER A 87 -5.77 -12.97 4.02
C SER A 87 -6.08 -14.43 4.20
N ASP A 88 -5.08 -15.20 4.60
CA ASP A 88 -5.26 -16.57 5.04
C ASP A 88 -5.48 -16.64 6.55
N ARG A 89 -6.31 -17.59 6.96
CA ARG A 89 -6.52 -17.88 8.38
C ARG A 89 -5.48 -18.88 8.87
N SER A 90 -4.69 -18.47 9.86
CA SER A 90 -3.84 -19.36 10.66
C SER A 90 -4.38 -19.41 12.09
N SER A 91 -4.78 -20.60 12.54
CA SER A 91 -5.47 -20.76 13.83
C SER A 91 -6.65 -19.78 13.94
N ASN A 92 -6.70 -18.90 14.94
CA ASN A 92 -7.78 -17.94 15.13
C ASN A 92 -7.51 -16.55 14.53
N LEU A 93 -6.43 -16.39 13.76
CA LEU A 93 -6.01 -15.10 13.21
C LEU A 93 -6.07 -15.11 11.68
N TYR A 94 -6.51 -13.99 11.11
CA TYR A 94 -6.41 -13.71 9.69
C TYR A 94 -5.20 -12.80 9.48
N THR A 95 -4.21 -13.28 8.73
CA THR A 95 -2.96 -12.55 8.46
C THR A 95 -2.95 -12.07 7.02
N ILE A 96 -2.64 -10.78 6.81
CA ILE A 96 -2.46 -10.19 5.49
C ILE A 96 -0.96 -10.04 5.26
N ASP A 97 -0.44 -10.59 4.15
CA ASP A 97 0.93 -10.28 3.71
C ASP A 97 0.93 -9.02 2.84
N LEU A 98 1.52 -7.94 3.37
CA LEU A 98 1.63 -6.66 2.66
C LEU A 98 2.65 -6.69 1.51
N ASN A 99 3.58 -7.66 1.49
CA ASN A 99 4.60 -7.75 0.45
C ASN A 99 4.00 -8.16 -0.90
N GLU A 100 3.03 -9.08 -0.92
CA GLU A 100 2.34 -9.49 -2.14
C GLU A 100 1.60 -8.33 -2.81
N ILE A 101 1.07 -7.40 -2.02
CA ILE A 101 0.35 -6.23 -2.53
C ILE A 101 1.32 -5.22 -3.17
N ALA A 102 2.51 -5.02 -2.58
CA ALA A 102 3.53 -4.15 -3.15
C ALA A 102 3.98 -4.65 -4.54
N SER A 103 4.09 -5.96 -4.71
CA SER A 103 4.41 -6.62 -5.99
C SER A 103 3.29 -6.48 -7.03
N ASN A 104 2.02 -6.40 -6.61
CA ASN A 104 0.91 -6.17 -7.54
C ASN A 104 0.72 -4.68 -7.90
N SER A 105 1.14 -3.76 -7.04
CA SER A 105 1.09 -2.31 -7.32
C SER A 105 2.13 -1.85 -8.34
N SER A 106 3.17 -2.66 -8.58
CA SER A 106 4.25 -2.39 -9.53
C SER A 106 3.94 -2.85 -10.97
N SER A 107 2.72 -3.32 -11.26
CA SER A 107 2.24 -3.43 -12.65
C SER A 107 1.88 -2.03 -13.18
N CYS A 108 2.87 -1.15 -13.26
CA CYS A 108 2.75 0.10 -13.98
C CYS A 108 2.42 -0.24 -15.44
N LEU A 109 1.34 0.35 -15.97
CA LEU A 109 0.88 0.18 -17.34
C LEU A 109 2.02 0.43 -18.34
N LEU A 110 2.69 -0.63 -18.80
CA LEU A 110 3.30 -0.64 -20.12
C LEU A 110 2.15 -0.79 -21.12
N ALA A 111 1.41 0.30 -21.35
CA ALA A 111 0.56 0.41 -22.52
C ALA A 111 1.49 0.35 -23.74
N LYS A 112 1.57 -0.82 -24.38
CA LYS A 112 2.25 -0.96 -25.67
C LYS A 112 1.46 -0.13 -26.68
N ALA A 113 1.89 1.10 -26.90
CA ALA A 113 1.31 1.97 -27.92
C ALA A 113 1.38 1.24 -29.27
N SER A 114 0.28 1.27 -30.05
CA SER A 114 0.33 0.83 -31.44
C SER A 114 1.38 1.66 -32.20
N SER A 115 1.95 1.12 -33.28
CA SER A 115 2.95 1.88 -34.07
C SER A 115 2.42 3.25 -34.51
N SER A 116 1.10 3.36 -34.75
CA SER A 116 0.41 4.61 -35.08
C SER A 116 0.39 5.62 -33.94
N GLN A 117 0.21 5.18 -32.68
CA GLN A 117 0.31 6.05 -31.52
C GLN A 117 1.76 6.46 -31.26
N SER A 118 2.72 5.55 -31.35
CA SER A 118 4.15 5.87 -31.27
C SER A 118 4.58 6.87 -32.35
N TRP A 119 4.04 6.75 -33.57
CA TRP A 119 4.29 7.69 -34.66
C TRP A 119 3.68 9.06 -34.41
N LEU A 120 2.46 9.12 -33.89
CA LEU A 120 1.81 10.39 -33.52
C LEU A 120 2.58 11.10 -32.39
N TRP A 121 3.07 10.33 -31.40
CA TRP A 121 3.96 10.85 -30.36
C TRP A 121 5.27 11.35 -30.94
N HIS A 122 5.87 10.61 -31.87
CA HIS A 122 7.08 11.05 -32.56
C HIS A 122 6.85 12.34 -33.34
N GLN A 123 5.74 12.48 -34.07
CA GLN A 123 5.38 13.73 -34.75
C GLN A 123 5.22 14.88 -33.76
N ARG A 124 4.45 14.69 -32.67
CA ARG A 124 4.20 15.73 -31.66
C ARG A 124 5.49 16.15 -30.93
N LEU A 125 6.37 15.21 -30.59
CA LEU A 125 7.62 15.48 -29.87
C LEU A 125 8.76 15.94 -30.78
N SER A 126 8.75 15.62 -32.07
CA SER A 126 9.78 16.07 -33.02
C SER A 126 9.79 17.59 -33.23
N TYR A 127 8.65 18.25 -33.00
CA TYR A 127 8.56 19.72 -33.01
C TYR A 127 9.17 20.37 -31.76
N LEU A 128 9.37 19.62 -30.68
CA LEU A 128 10.20 20.06 -29.56
C LEU A 128 11.66 19.84 -29.97
N LYS A 129 12.36 20.95 -30.30
CA LYS A 129 13.80 20.91 -30.60
C LYS A 129 14.52 20.03 -29.59
N PHE A 130 15.37 19.11 -30.08
CA PHE A 130 16.11 18.14 -29.28
C PHE A 130 16.90 18.79 -28.12
N ALA A 131 17.32 20.05 -28.29
CA ALA A 131 17.94 20.87 -27.26
C ALA A 131 17.01 21.14 -26.05
N THR A 132 15.70 21.33 -26.26
CA THR A 132 14.71 21.53 -25.21
C THR A 132 14.46 20.23 -24.43
N ILE A 133 14.42 19.08 -25.12
CA ILE A 133 14.29 17.75 -24.51
C ILE A 133 15.54 17.42 -23.69
N ASN A 134 16.74 17.66 -24.22
CA ASN A 134 18.00 17.44 -23.49
C ASN A 134 18.15 18.38 -22.28
N ASN A 135 17.66 19.62 -22.36
CA ASN A 135 17.65 20.54 -21.22
C ASN A 135 16.65 20.12 -20.13
N LEU A 136 15.51 19.53 -20.50
CA LEU A 136 14.56 18.97 -19.53
C LEU A 136 15.14 17.73 -18.83
N MET A 137 15.81 16.85 -19.59
CA MET A 137 16.48 15.67 -19.03
C MET A 137 17.64 16.06 -18.09
N LYS A 138 18.45 17.07 -18.45
CA LYS A 138 19.51 17.60 -17.57
C LYS A 138 18.98 18.27 -16.31
N LYS A 139 17.81 18.92 -16.36
CA LYS A 139 17.19 19.55 -15.18
C LYS A 139 16.61 18.52 -14.20
N GLN A 140 16.20 17.34 -14.66
CA GLN A 140 15.77 16.25 -13.78
C GLN A 140 16.94 15.41 -13.23
N SER A 141 18.14 15.49 -13.83
CA SER A 141 19.33 14.77 -13.39
C SER A 141 20.32 15.60 -12.55
N CYS A 142 19.99 16.84 -12.18
CA CYS A 142 20.85 17.68 -11.33
C CYS A 142 20.11 18.21 -10.09
N SER A 143 19.77 17.29 -9.19
CA SER A 143 19.62 17.55 -7.75
C SER A 143 20.08 16.34 -6.94
N ARG A 144 21.19 15.71 -7.36
CA ARG A 144 21.84 14.66 -6.58
C ARG A 144 23.31 14.49 -6.96
N SER A 145 24.16 15.43 -6.53
CA SER A 145 25.56 15.16 -6.15
C SER A 145 26.29 16.46 -5.80
N SER A 146 26.34 16.79 -4.52
CA SER A 146 27.54 17.11 -3.73
C SER A 146 27.11 17.26 -2.28
#